data_AF-A0A4R3UVB8-F1
#
_entry.id   AF-A0A4R3UVB8-F1
#
_cell.length_a   1.000
_cell.length_b   1.000
_cell.length_c   1.000
_cell.angle_alpha   90.00
_cell.angle_beta   90.00
_cell.angle_gamma   90.00
#
_symmetry.space_group_name_H-M   'P 1'
#
loop_
_entity.id
_entity.type
_entity.pdbx_description
1 polymer ?
#
loop_
_entity_poly.entity_id
_entity_poly.type
_entity_poly.pdbx_seq_one_letter_code
_entity_poly.pdbx_strand_id
1 'polypeptide(L)'
;MNADPNTLEEVGAMGLGRTLKELREARRLRLQEVSARLKFSVGQLEALENEDWSRLPAGMPLKGMVRNYGRFLEADTDALLVMLESQAPGEQPGLGAEGLRRPAAVRAADMPLHTESVSRPWGWLVIILLFLAVAVFYAIGRGWVPDSWLIFDWLKALKT
;
A
#
# COMPACT_ATOMS: atom_id res chain seq x y z
N MET A 1 37.16 -9.21 34.33
CA MET A 1 36.06 -8.99 33.36
C MET A 1 36.61 -8.13 32.24
N ASN A 2 37.04 -8.73 31.14
CA ASN A 2 37.37 -7.98 29.93
C ASN A 2 36.05 -7.54 29.30
N ALA A 3 35.83 -6.23 29.18
CA ALA A 3 34.77 -5.71 28.33
C ALA A 3 35.27 -5.92 26.89
N ASP A 4 34.54 -6.71 26.11
CA ASP A 4 34.87 -6.92 24.71
C ASP A 4 34.82 -5.57 23.97
N PRO A 5 35.88 -5.16 23.26
CA PRO A 5 35.90 -3.90 22.52
C PRO A 5 34.89 -3.87 21.36
N ASN A 6 34.31 -5.03 21.01
CA ASN A 6 33.31 -5.16 19.96
C ASN A 6 31.89 -4.78 20.42
N THR A 7 31.65 -4.69 21.74
CA THR A 7 30.32 -4.33 22.27
C THR A 7 29.98 -2.85 22.07
N LEU A 8 30.97 -1.99 21.83
CA LEU A 8 30.76 -0.55 21.64
C LEU A 8 30.55 -0.15 20.16
N GLU A 9 30.99 -0.97 19.20
CA GLU A 9 30.76 -0.72 17.77
C GLU A 9 29.35 -1.15 17.32
N GLU A 10 28.74 -2.17 17.95
CA GLU A 10 27.36 -2.60 17.65
C GLU A 10 26.28 -1.57 18.07
N VAL A 11 26.55 -0.73 19.08
CA VAL A 11 25.57 0.23 19.60
C VAL A 11 25.49 1.50 18.74
N GLY A 12 26.50 1.76 17.91
CA GLY A 12 26.64 3.00 17.13
C GLY A 12 26.01 2.97 15.74
N ALA A 13 25.65 1.80 15.22
CA ALA A 13 25.03 1.63 13.91
C ALA A 13 23.82 0.68 14.02
N MET A 14 22.80 1.07 14.79
CA MET A 14 21.52 0.37 14.72
C MET A 14 20.98 0.51 13.31
N GLY A 15 21.03 -0.59 12.55
CA GLY A 15 20.49 -0.65 11.21
C GLY A 15 18.98 -0.38 11.19
N LEU A 16 18.45 -0.07 10.01
CA LEU A 16 17.03 0.18 9.81
C LEU A 16 16.19 -1.02 10.28
N GLY A 17 16.60 -2.23 9.88
CA GLY A 17 15.87 -3.45 10.16
C GLY A 17 15.82 -3.75 11.65
N ARG A 18 16.95 -3.58 12.34
CA ARG A 18 17.04 -3.73 13.80
C ARG A 18 16.16 -2.71 14.52
N THR A 19 16.19 -1.45 14.09
CA THR A 19 15.35 -0.38 14.66
C THR A 19 13.86 -0.71 14.51
N LEU A 20 13.42 -1.15 13.34
CA LEU A 20 12.03 -1.56 13.09
C LEU A 20 11.62 -2.77 13.95
N LYS A 21 12.51 -3.75 14.09
CA LYS A 21 12.28 -4.94 14.93
C LYS A 21 12.11 -4.57 16.40
N GLU A 22 13.01 -3.75 16.94
CA GLU A 22 12.97 -3.30 18.33
C GLU A 22 11.69 -2.51 18.61
N LEU A 23 11.29 -1.61 17.70
CA LEU A 23 10.03 -0.87 17.81
C LEU A 23 8.80 -1.80 17.79
N ARG A 24 8.79 -2.82 16.92
CA ARG A 24 7.73 -3.83 16.88
C ARG A 24 7.64 -4.60 18.19
N GLU A 25 8.78 -5.05 18.71
CA GLU A 25 8.87 -5.85 19.93
C GLU A 25 8.55 -5.04 21.18
N ALA A 26 8.94 -3.76 21.24
CA ALA A 26 8.55 -2.83 22.29
C ALA A 26 7.02 -2.66 22.39
N ARG A 27 6.33 -2.73 21.25
CA ARG A 27 4.86 -2.74 21.16
C ARG A 27 4.23 -4.12 21.36
N ARG A 28 5.03 -5.17 21.60
CA ARG A 28 4.62 -6.57 21.76
C ARG A 28 3.84 -7.12 20.56
N LEU A 29 4.15 -6.64 19.37
CA LEU A 29 3.48 -7.05 18.13
C LEU A 29 4.23 -8.21 17.48
N ARG A 30 3.48 -9.20 16.99
CA ARG A 30 3.99 -10.27 16.14
C ARG A 30 3.98 -9.85 14.68
N LEU A 31 4.92 -10.37 13.89
CA LEU A 31 4.99 -10.13 12.45
C LEU A 31 3.67 -10.42 11.72
N GLN A 32 2.92 -11.44 12.13
CA GLN A 32 1.61 -11.77 11.54
C GLN A 32 0.57 -10.67 11.80
N GLU A 33 0.60 -10.04 12.97
CA GLU A 33 -0.32 -8.96 13.33
C GLU A 33 -0.02 -7.69 12.54
N VAL A 34 1.27 -7.39 12.34
CA VAL A 34 1.72 -6.30 11.46
C VAL A 34 1.32 -6.57 10.01
N SER A 35 1.61 -7.78 9.50
CA SER A 35 1.28 -8.21 8.14
C SER A 35 -0.22 -8.05 7.84
N ALA A 36 -1.09 -8.47 8.76
CA ALA A 36 -2.53 -8.34 8.64
C ALA A 36 -3.00 -6.87 8.54
N ARG A 37 -2.28 -5.94 9.17
CA ARG A 37 -2.62 -4.50 9.16
C ARG A 37 -2.05 -3.77 7.95
N LEU A 38 -0.83 -4.09 7.53
CA LEU A 38 -0.11 -3.36 6.48
C LEU A 38 -0.26 -3.97 5.09
N LYS A 39 -0.83 -5.18 4.99
CA LYS A 39 -0.98 -5.94 3.74
C LYS A 39 0.35 -6.25 3.04
N PHE A 40 1.44 -6.25 3.80
CA PHE A 40 2.72 -6.82 3.38
C PHE A 40 2.81 -8.27 3.82
N SER A 41 3.50 -9.11 3.05
CA SER A 41 3.69 -10.50 3.47
C SER A 41 4.61 -10.56 4.70
N VAL A 42 4.44 -11.59 5.54
CA VAL A 42 5.33 -11.82 6.68
C VAL A 42 6.80 -11.90 6.22
N GLY A 43 7.05 -12.55 5.08
CA GLY A 43 8.40 -12.66 4.52
C GLY A 43 9.00 -11.32 4.08
N GLN A 44 8.19 -10.37 3.60
CA GLN A 44 8.66 -9.02 3.27
C GLN A 44 9.01 -8.22 4.52
N LEU A 45 8.18 -8.32 5.57
CA LEU A 45 8.46 -7.63 6.84
C LEU A 45 9.68 -8.23 7.54
N GLU A 46 9.82 -9.57 7.52
CA GLU A 46 11.00 -10.27 8.03
C GLU A 46 12.26 -9.91 7.25
N ALA A 47 12.18 -9.88 5.91
CA ALA A 47 13.30 -9.44 5.08
C ALA A 47 13.70 -7.99 5.37
N LEU A 48 12.73 -7.11 5.65
CA LEU A 48 13.01 -5.73 6.03
C LEU A 48 13.67 -5.62 7.42
N GLU A 49 13.20 -6.38 8.40
CA GLU A 49 13.80 -6.43 9.74
C GLU A 49 15.21 -7.04 9.74
N ASN A 50 15.49 -7.94 8.81
CA ASN A 50 16.80 -8.57 8.62
C ASN A 50 17.68 -7.86 7.58
N GLU A 51 17.21 -6.75 7.00
CA GLU A 51 17.91 -5.98 5.96
C GLU A 51 18.32 -6.83 4.74
N ASP A 52 17.52 -7.85 4.43
CA ASP A 52 17.70 -8.70 3.26
C ASP A 52 17.13 -8.01 2.02
N TRP A 53 17.86 -7.02 1.52
CA TRP A 53 17.49 -6.20 0.37
C TRP A 53 17.24 -7.03 -0.91
N SER A 54 17.80 -8.24 -1.00
CA SER A 54 17.63 -9.12 -2.16
C SER A 54 16.21 -9.67 -2.31
N ARG A 55 15.47 -9.74 -1.20
CA ARG A 55 14.09 -10.26 -1.14
C ARG A 55 13.04 -9.15 -1.09
N LEU A 56 13.48 -7.89 -1.14
CA LEU A 56 12.62 -6.73 -1.05
C LEU A 56 12.40 -6.09 -2.44
N PRO A 57 11.23 -5.46 -2.66
CA PRO A 57 11.04 -4.64 -3.85
C PRO A 57 12.03 -3.46 -3.82
N ALA A 58 12.66 -3.14 -4.95
CA ALA A 58 13.64 -2.05 -5.03
C ALA A 58 13.00 -0.69 -5.38
N GLY A 59 13.63 0.42 -4.96
CA GLY A 59 13.25 1.78 -5.32
C GLY A 59 12.03 2.33 -4.56
N MET A 60 11.19 3.12 -5.24
CA MET A 60 10.02 3.81 -4.64
C MET A 60 9.10 2.90 -3.78
N PRO A 61 8.79 1.65 -4.16
CA PRO A 61 7.99 0.76 -3.33
C PRO A 61 8.61 0.44 -1.96
N LEU A 62 9.95 0.38 -1.86
CA LEU A 62 10.66 0.12 -0.60
C LEU A 62 10.48 1.27 0.40
N LYS A 63 10.66 2.51 -0.07
CA LYS A 63 10.40 3.73 0.70
C LYS A 63 8.96 3.77 1.21
N GLY A 64 8.00 3.39 0.35
CA GLY A 64 6.59 3.27 0.73
C GLY A 64 6.36 2.23 1.84
N MET A 65 7.03 1.08 1.77
CA MET A 65 6.95 0.02 2.77
C MET A 65 7.50 0.49 4.12
N VAL A 66 8.71 1.06 4.14
CA VAL A 66 9.34 1.61 5.35
C VAL A 66 8.47 2.71 5.96
N ARG A 67 7.91 3.60 5.13
CA ARG A 67 7.02 4.66 5.60
C ARG A 67 5.75 4.13 6.25
N ASN A 68 5.12 3.15 5.63
CA ASN A 68 3.88 2.58 6.17
C ASN A 68 4.15 1.79 7.47
N TYR A 69 5.28 1.10 7.55
CA TYR A 69 5.67 0.36 8.75
C TYR A 69 6.06 1.30 9.90
N GLY A 70 6.90 2.31 9.65
CA GLY A 70 7.27 3.33 10.62
C GLY A 70 6.04 4.05 11.20
N ARG A 71 5.12 4.49 10.34
CA ARG A 71 3.86 5.12 10.77
C ARG A 71 3.01 4.19 11.65
N PHE A 72 2.95 2.90 11.32
CA PHE A 72 2.20 1.92 12.11
C PHE A 72 2.82 1.66 13.48
N LEU A 73 4.15 1.75 13.58
CA LEU A 73 4.89 1.70 14.84
C LEU A 73 4.96 3.08 15.53
N GLU A 74 4.28 4.09 14.99
CA GLU A 74 4.33 5.52 15.37
C GLU A 74 5.76 6.03 15.61
N ALA A 75 6.68 5.59 14.76
CA ALA A 75 8.07 6.00 14.76
C ALA A 75 8.29 7.23 13.88
N ASP A 76 9.39 7.94 14.11
CA ASP A 76 9.84 9.01 13.22
C ASP A 76 10.18 8.41 11.85
N THR A 77 9.29 8.66 10.91
CA THR A 77 9.36 8.02 9.60
C THR A 77 10.42 8.66 8.71
N ASP A 78 10.73 9.94 8.93
CA ASP A 78 11.76 10.63 8.17
C ASP A 78 13.14 10.14 8.60
N ALA A 79 13.35 9.92 9.91
CA ALA A 79 14.56 9.29 10.42
C ALA A 79 14.79 7.88 9.85
N LEU A 80 13.73 7.06 9.78
CA LEU A 80 13.80 5.72 9.19
C LEU A 80 14.13 5.75 7.69
N LEU A 81 13.63 6.75 6.95
CA LEU A 81 13.94 6.90 5.53
C LEU A 81 15.39 7.34 5.30
N VAL A 82 15.94 8.20 6.15
CA VAL A 82 17.37 8.55 6.13
C VAL A 82 18.24 7.32 6.37
N MET A 83 17.86 6.48 7.34
CA MET A 83 18.55 5.20 7.60
C MET A 83 18.47 4.26 6.38
N LEU A 84 17.31 4.19 5.72
CA LEU A 84 17.15 3.39 4.49
C LEU A 84 18.09 3.87 3.38
N GLU A 85 18.17 5.18 3.13
CA GLU A 85 19.01 5.75 2.07
C GLU A 85 20.50 5.48 2.30
N SER A 86 20.94 5.38 3.55
CA SER A 86 22.32 5.03 3.89
C SER A 86 22.66 3.54 3.73
N GLN A 87 21.67 2.65 3.72
CA GLN A 87 21.85 1.19 3.81
C GLN A 87 21.36 0.41 2.59
N ALA A 88 20.36 0.93 1.87
CA ALA A 88 19.80 0.27 0.69
C ALA A 88 20.77 0.36 -0.51
N PRO A 89 21.14 -0.77 -1.13
CA PRO A 89 22.01 -0.76 -2.30
C PRO A 89 21.33 -0.07 -3.50
N GLY A 90 21.82 1.11 -3.89
CA GLY A 90 21.59 1.66 -5.23
C GLY A 90 20.52 2.73 -5.42
N GLU A 91 20.04 3.42 -4.37
CA GLU A 91 19.30 4.66 -4.58
C GLU A 91 20.26 5.85 -4.76
N GLN A 92 20.78 6.02 -5.98
CA GLN A 92 21.23 7.34 -6.40
C GLN A 92 20.03 8.30 -6.30
N PRO A 93 20.17 9.49 -5.68
CA PRO A 93 19.11 10.49 -5.64
C PRO A 93 18.94 11.11 -7.03
N GLY A 94 18.26 10.39 -7.92
CA GLY A 94 17.74 10.93 -9.16
C GLY A 94 16.46 11.71 -8.88
N LEU A 95 16.59 12.99 -8.53
CA LEU A 95 15.68 14.07 -8.95
C LEU A 95 14.17 13.69 -9.04
N GLY A 96 13.56 13.31 -7.92
CA GLY A 96 12.14 12.96 -7.85
C GLY A 96 11.17 14.14 -7.68
N ALA A 97 11.65 15.39 -7.74
CA ALA A 97 10.84 16.58 -7.50
C ALA A 97 10.55 17.44 -8.75
N GLU A 98 11.07 17.10 -9.94
CA GLU A 98 10.81 17.83 -11.20
C GLU A 98 10.14 16.96 -12.27
N GLY A 99 9.04 16.30 -11.91
CA GLY A 99 8.27 15.41 -12.79
C GLY A 99 6.91 15.94 -13.24
N LEU A 100 6.63 17.23 -13.13
CA LEU A 100 5.49 17.87 -13.81
C LEU A 100 5.85 18.09 -15.30
N ARG A 101 5.97 17.03 -16.09
CA ARG A 101 5.86 17.12 -17.56
C ARG A 101 5.38 15.82 -18.20
N ARG A 102 4.44 16.03 -19.12
CA ARG A 102 3.52 15.13 -19.82
C ARG A 102 4.21 14.19 -20.85
N PRO A 103 3.45 13.27 -21.48
CA PRO A 103 3.89 11.93 -21.85
C PRO A 103 4.57 11.88 -23.22
N ALA A 104 5.44 10.87 -23.41
CA ALA A 104 5.82 10.42 -24.74
C ALA A 104 6.19 8.94 -24.73
N ALA A 105 5.64 8.25 -25.71
CA ALA A 105 6.07 6.95 -26.24
C ALA A 105 5.77 5.71 -25.39
N VAL A 106 4.62 5.12 -25.70
CA VAL A 106 4.42 3.68 -25.91
C VAL A 106 5.75 2.96 -26.22
N ARG A 107 6.26 2.20 -25.26
CA ARG A 107 7.08 1.02 -25.49
C ARG A 107 6.24 -0.20 -25.12
N ALA A 108 5.26 -0.46 -25.98
CA ALA A 108 4.65 -1.76 -26.11
C ALA A 108 5.64 -2.64 -26.90
N ALA A 109 6.44 -3.43 -26.19
CA ALA A 109 6.96 -4.72 -26.65
C ALA A 109 7.76 -5.34 -25.49
N ASP A 110 7.31 -6.51 -25.07
CA ASP A 110 8.09 -7.54 -24.38
C ASP A 110 8.30 -7.39 -22.86
N MET A 111 7.23 -7.62 -22.09
CA MET A 111 7.35 -8.39 -20.85
C MET A 111 5.98 -9.02 -20.48
N PRO A 112 5.90 -10.34 -20.24
CA PRO A 112 4.65 -10.98 -19.87
C PRO A 112 4.25 -10.51 -18.47
N LEU A 113 3.21 -9.69 -18.44
CA LEU A 113 2.51 -9.28 -17.23
C LEU A 113 1.76 -10.49 -16.66
N HIS A 114 2.47 -11.41 -16.01
CA HIS A 114 1.91 -12.02 -14.80
C HIS A 114 2.08 -11.01 -13.65
N THR A 115 1.47 -9.84 -13.82
CA THR A 115 0.91 -9.13 -12.69
C THR A 115 -0.12 -10.10 -12.13
N GLU A 116 0.00 -10.46 -10.86
CA GLU A 116 -1.07 -11.16 -10.17
C GLU A 116 -2.35 -10.40 -10.49
N SER A 117 -3.23 -11.09 -11.21
CA SER A 117 -4.56 -10.65 -11.50
C SER A 117 -5.21 -10.38 -10.15
N VAL A 118 -5.20 -9.13 -9.71
CA VAL A 118 -6.23 -8.64 -8.80
C VAL A 118 -7.50 -8.74 -9.63
N SER A 119 -8.11 -9.92 -9.56
CA SER A 119 -9.42 -10.23 -10.07
C SER A 119 -10.34 -9.22 -9.40
N ARG A 120 -10.57 -8.08 -10.06
CA ARG A 120 -11.69 -7.20 -9.79
C ARG A 120 -12.90 -8.13 -9.82
N PRO A 121 -13.47 -8.49 -8.65
CA PRO A 121 -14.47 -9.53 -8.64
C PRO A 121 -15.67 -8.87 -9.29
N TRP A 122 -16.01 -9.34 -10.48
CA TRP A 122 -17.24 -8.98 -11.17
C TRP A 122 -18.46 -9.13 -10.25
N GLY A 123 -18.34 -9.94 -9.19
CA GLY A 123 -19.27 -10.04 -8.07
C GLY A 123 -19.58 -8.74 -7.32
N TRP A 124 -18.68 -7.75 -7.25
CA TRP A 124 -19.04 -6.45 -6.65
C TRP A 124 -20.03 -5.66 -7.51
N LEU A 125 -19.97 -5.81 -8.84
CA LEU A 125 -20.99 -5.24 -9.72
C LEU A 125 -22.35 -5.93 -9.53
N VAL A 126 -22.36 -7.24 -9.26
CA VAL A 126 -23.60 -7.97 -8.93
C VAL A 126 -24.19 -7.49 -7.60
N ILE A 127 -23.36 -7.24 -6.59
CA ILE A 127 -23.81 -6.71 -5.28
C ILE A 127 -24.37 -5.29 -5.44
N ILE A 128 -23.70 -4.42 -6.21
CA ILE A 128 -24.18 -3.07 -6.49
C ILE A 128 -25.50 -3.12 -7.27
N LEU A 129 -25.60 -3.96 -8.30
CA LEU A 129 -26.81 -4.15 -9.09
C LEU A 129 -27.97 -4.66 -8.22
N LEU A 130 -27.71 -5.64 -7.34
CA LEU A 130 -28.70 -6.18 -6.42
C LEU A 130 -29.20 -5.11 -5.45
N PHE A 131 -28.29 -4.31 -4.86
CA PHE A 131 -28.66 -3.19 -3.99
C PHE A 131 -29.51 -2.15 -4.71
N LEU A 132 -29.15 -1.82 -5.95
CA LEU A 132 -29.87 -0.87 -6.78
C LEU A 132 -31.27 -1.41 -7.14
N ALA A 133 -31.38 -2.70 -7.47
CA ALA A 133 -32.65 -3.36 -7.73
C ALA A 133 -33.57 -3.37 -6.48
N VAL A 134 -33.02 -3.67 -5.31
CA VAL A 134 -33.76 -3.65 -4.03
C VAL A 134 -34.21 -2.22 -3.69
N ALA A 135 -33.37 -1.21 -3.89
CA ALA A 135 -33.71 0.19 -3.68
C ALA A 135 -34.84 0.65 -4.61
N VAL A 136 -34.79 0.28 -5.89
CA VAL A 136 -35.84 0.57 -6.89
C VAL A 136 -37.15 -0.13 -6.53
N PHE A 137 -37.10 -1.42 -6.18
CA PHE A 137 -38.28 -2.17 -5.74
C PHE A 137 -38.94 -1.54 -4.50
N TYR A 138 -38.12 -1.12 -3.54
CA TYR A 138 -38.61 -0.48 -2.31
C TYR A 138 -39.21 0.92 -2.59
N ALA A 139 -38.63 1.68 -3.51
CA ALA A 139 -39.16 2.99 -3.91
C ALA A 139 -40.53 2.87 -4.60
N ILE A 140 -40.72 1.85 -5.45
CA ILE A 140 -42.00 1.57 -6.12
C ILE A 140 -43.06 1.08 -5.13
N GLY A 141 -42.69 0.16 -4.23
CA GLY A 141 -43.62 -0.40 -3.22
C GLY A 141 -44.09 0.60 -2.16
N ARG A 142 -43.32 1.68 -1.92
CA ARG A 142 -43.67 2.77 -0.99
C ARG A 142 -44.42 3.93 -1.64
N GLY A 143 -44.70 3.87 -2.95
CA GLY A 143 -45.41 4.94 -3.67
C GLY A 143 -44.69 6.29 -3.67
N TRP A 144 -43.36 6.27 -3.47
CA TRP A 144 -42.55 7.46 -3.21
C TRP A 144 -41.64 7.76 -4.40
N VAL A 145 -42.19 7.69 -5.62
CA VAL A 145 -41.50 8.13 -6.85
C VAL A 145 -42.14 9.45 -7.29
N PRO A 146 -41.57 10.60 -6.91
CA PRO A 146 -42.02 11.90 -7.37
C PRO A 146 -41.62 12.08 -8.84
N ASP A 147 -42.45 12.76 -9.63
CA ASP A 147 -42.19 13.06 -11.05
C ASP A 147 -40.86 13.81 -11.30
N SER A 148 -40.25 14.37 -10.26
CA SER A 148 -38.95 15.05 -10.31
C SER A 148 -37.74 14.11 -10.46
N TRP A 149 -37.92 12.78 -10.35
CA TRP A 149 -36.87 11.80 -10.67
C TRP A 149 -36.80 11.43 -12.15
N LEU A 150 -37.78 11.86 -12.95
CA LEU A 150 -37.75 11.75 -14.40
C LEU A 150 -36.95 12.91 -14.99
N ILE A 151 -35.64 12.88 -14.77
CA ILE A 151 -34.70 13.87 -15.33
C ILE A 151 -34.48 13.62 -16.84
N PHE A 152 -34.93 12.48 -17.35
CA PHE A 152 -34.83 12.10 -18.75
C PHE A 152 -36.19 12.26 -19.44
N ASP A 153 -36.33 13.31 -20.25
CA ASP A 153 -37.56 13.61 -21.00
C ASP A 153 -37.98 12.47 -21.96
N TRP A 154 -37.05 11.61 -22.39
CA TRP A 154 -37.35 10.46 -23.25
C TRP A 154 -38.33 9.46 -22.60
N LEU A 155 -38.36 9.33 -21.27
CA LEU A 155 -39.24 8.36 -20.60
C LEU A 155 -40.72 8.79 -20.60
N LYS A 156 -41.00 10.10 -20.68
CA LYS A 156 -42.37 10.63 -20.78
C LYS A 156 -42.97 10.42 -22.16
N ALA A 157 -42.14 10.40 -23.21
CA ALA A 157 -42.57 10.23 -24.60
C ALA A 157 -43.12 8.83 -24.92
N LEU A 158 -42.84 7.83 -24.08
CA LEU A 158 -43.25 6.44 -24.31
C LEU A 158 -44.65 6.10 -23.76
N LYS A 159 -45.36 7.09 -23.16
CA LYS A 159 -46.69 6.89 -22.56
C LYS A 159 -47.81 7.67 -23.27
N THR A 160 -47.62 7.95 -24.55
CA THR A 160 -48.66 8.41 -25.49
C THR A 160 -48.74 7.42 -26.64
#